data_AF-A0A8S1IL00-F1
#
_entry.id   AF-A0A8S1IL00-F1
#
_cell.length_a   1.000
_cell.length_b   1.000
_cell.length_c   1.000
_cell.angle_alpha   90.00
_cell.angle_beta   90.00
_cell.angle_gamma   90.00
#
_symmetry.space_group_name_H-M   'P 1'
#
loop_
_entity.id
_entity.type
_entity.pdbx_description
1 polymer ?
#
loop_
_entity_poly.entity_id
_entity_poly.type
_entity_poly.pdbx_seq_one_letter_code
_entity_poly.pdbx_strand_id
1 'polypeptide(L)'
;MADGNVHRTAGMLGMFSAFMMVEGITRTTQVLARNHDEDDDLNADWDGIDGRTFPEWVLFIGGIVEIVAAGAGLALALGVQIFESHSPAVSKIGLVVMLSAWFTFIVFTFAKPAFDSDKLDFSPHPSLTLDQWRGAVTLGIFGSAGYSAAMLGGQVFFGWQLWRIGLGEGATYNKQYHASRLIYYSALAGVAGLAQMAIGILVRDKVGDGRLGALMRVAAPPFFIIYPGLNVTGGLLVIAAAVAGFVRALIRHAGGRVTFGLLWAAVWVVQILFMGVTQLGLWSKGGPLARQEVVAEAGGLVGLTLSLSVMPTYMDAMT
;
A
#
# COMPACT_ATOMS: atom_id res chain seq x y z
N MET A 1 2.90 33.53 3.33
CA MET A 1 3.04 32.43 2.35
C MET A 1 3.69 31.18 2.95
N ALA A 2 4.53 31.28 4.01
CA ALA A 2 5.15 30.12 4.66
C ALA A 2 4.15 29.22 5.44
N ASP A 3 3.19 29.82 6.16
CA ASP A 3 2.26 29.06 7.03
C ASP A 3 1.31 28.14 6.25
N GLY A 4 0.83 28.58 5.09
CA GLY A 4 -0.07 27.78 4.25
C GLY A 4 0.56 26.47 3.73
N ASN A 5 1.89 26.42 3.57
CA ASN A 5 2.58 25.20 3.17
C ASN A 5 2.83 24.25 4.35
N VAL A 6 3.04 24.78 5.55
CA VAL A 6 3.21 23.99 6.78
C VAL A 6 1.95 23.18 7.07
N HIS A 7 0.77 23.83 7.11
CA HIS A 7 -0.50 23.14 7.37
C HIS A 7 -0.87 22.15 6.28
N ARG A 8 -0.62 22.44 4.99
CA ARG A 8 -0.87 21.47 3.92
C ARG A 8 0.01 20.23 4.07
N THR A 9 1.29 20.42 4.35
CA THR A 9 2.25 19.32 4.54
C THR A 9 1.87 18.48 5.77
N ALA A 10 1.50 19.13 6.88
CA ALA A 10 1.03 18.46 8.09
C ALA A 10 -0.26 17.67 7.85
N GLY A 11 -1.22 18.24 7.11
CA GLY A 11 -2.47 17.55 6.77
C GLY A 11 -2.23 16.29 5.95
N MET A 12 -1.35 16.38 4.95
CA MET A 12 -0.93 15.23 4.15
C MET A 12 -0.19 14.19 4.99
N LEU A 13 0.74 14.60 5.84
CA LEU A 13 1.42 13.70 6.78
C LEU A 13 0.42 12.97 7.68
N GLY A 14 -0.55 13.70 8.23
CA GLY A 14 -1.59 13.14 9.11
C GLY A 14 -2.46 12.12 8.39
N MET A 15 -2.86 12.40 7.15
CA MET A 15 -3.64 11.48 6.33
C MET A 15 -2.88 10.16 6.09
N PHE A 16 -1.64 10.23 5.59
CA PHE A 16 -0.83 9.03 5.32
C PHE A 16 -0.54 8.24 6.61
N SER A 17 -0.24 8.94 7.70
CA SER A 17 0.00 8.33 9.01
C SER A 17 -1.24 7.67 9.58
N ALA A 18 -2.44 8.24 9.39
CA ALA A 18 -3.69 7.63 9.82
C ALA A 18 -3.97 6.33 9.06
N PHE A 19 -3.74 6.29 7.75
CA PHE A 19 -3.91 5.05 6.97
C PHE A 19 -2.90 3.97 7.36
N MET A 20 -1.63 4.36 7.57
CA MET A 20 -0.63 3.43 8.10
C MET A 20 -0.98 2.93 9.51
N MET A 21 -1.57 3.77 10.36
CA MET A 21 -2.01 3.35 11.69
C MET A 21 -3.08 2.26 11.57
N VAL A 22 -4.06 2.45 10.69
CA VAL A 22 -5.11 1.45 10.43
C VAL A 22 -4.49 0.14 9.91
N GLU A 23 -3.55 0.21 8.97
CA GLU A 23 -2.79 -0.96 8.47
C GLU A 23 -2.03 -1.69 9.60
N GLY A 24 -1.27 -0.97 10.41
CA GLY A 24 -0.49 -1.54 11.50
C GLY A 24 -1.37 -2.21 12.57
N ILE A 25 -2.48 -1.56 12.96
CA ILE A 25 -3.48 -2.15 13.86
C ILE A 25 -4.08 -3.42 13.25
N THR A 26 -4.43 -3.35 11.96
CA THR A 26 -5.04 -4.47 11.24
C THR A 26 -4.11 -5.67 11.21
N ARG A 27 -2.85 -5.50 10.82
CA ARG A 27 -1.84 -6.57 10.79
C ARG A 27 -1.55 -7.16 12.16
N THR A 28 -1.41 -6.30 13.17
CA THR A 28 -1.19 -6.75 14.56
C THR A 28 -2.38 -7.57 15.06
N THR A 29 -3.59 -7.11 14.79
CA THR A 29 -4.83 -7.82 15.19
C THR A 29 -4.97 -9.14 14.44
N GLN A 30 -4.63 -9.20 13.14
CA GLN A 30 -4.63 -10.45 12.38
C GLN A 30 -3.69 -11.50 12.97
N VAL A 31 -2.47 -11.10 13.33
CA VAL A 31 -1.51 -12.01 13.96
C VAL A 31 -2.05 -12.49 15.30
N LEU A 32 -2.52 -11.59 16.17
CA LEU A 32 -3.08 -11.96 17.47
C LEU A 32 -4.32 -12.89 17.35
N ALA A 33 -5.21 -12.63 16.40
CA ALA A 33 -6.41 -13.44 16.20
C ALA A 33 -6.07 -14.88 15.78
N ARG A 34 -5.08 -15.05 14.89
CA ARG A 34 -4.62 -16.39 14.47
C ARG A 34 -4.07 -17.22 15.63
N ASN A 35 -3.49 -16.58 16.65
CA ASN A 35 -2.91 -17.26 17.81
C ASN A 35 -3.88 -17.51 18.96
N HIS A 36 -5.09 -16.94 18.90
CA HIS A 36 -6.07 -17.04 19.99
C HIS A 36 -7.21 -18.04 19.70
N ASP A 37 -7.45 -18.40 18.44
CA ASP A 37 -8.58 -19.26 18.03
C ASP A 37 -8.24 -20.76 17.92
N GLU A 38 -6.99 -21.19 18.16
CA GLU A 38 -6.60 -22.61 18.12
C GLU A 38 -6.30 -23.17 19.52
N ASP A 39 -7.09 -24.18 19.92
CA ASP A 39 -6.99 -24.90 21.20
C ASP A 39 -5.57 -25.47 21.46
N ASP A 40 -4.88 -24.88 22.43
CA ASP A 40 -3.88 -25.36 23.41
C ASP A 40 -2.85 -26.49 23.13
N ASP A 41 -2.78 -27.15 21.97
CA ASP A 41 -1.77 -28.21 21.71
C ASP A 41 -1.03 -28.10 20.35
N LEU A 42 -1.40 -27.15 19.47
CA LEU A 42 -0.83 -27.00 18.11
C LEU A 42 0.06 -25.76 17.90
N ASN A 43 0.35 -24.98 18.96
CA ASN A 43 1.29 -23.85 18.95
C ASN A 43 2.77 -24.29 18.84
N ALA A 44 3.15 -25.02 17.79
CA ALA A 44 4.50 -25.57 17.69
C ALA A 44 5.53 -24.61 17.06
N ASP A 45 5.12 -23.64 16.24
CA ASP A 45 6.11 -22.89 15.42
C ASP A 45 5.90 -21.37 15.33
N TRP A 46 5.55 -20.74 16.46
CA TRP A 46 5.50 -19.27 16.60
C TRP A 46 6.82 -18.60 16.21
N ASP A 47 7.93 -19.29 16.46
CA ASP A 47 9.30 -18.87 16.17
C ASP A 47 9.84 -19.31 14.81
N GLY A 48 9.16 -20.21 14.09
CA GLY A 48 9.59 -20.70 12.78
C GLY A 48 10.75 -21.71 12.82
N ILE A 49 11.00 -22.32 13.99
CA ILE A 49 11.94 -23.42 14.22
C ILE A 49 11.72 -24.61 13.28
N ASP A 50 10.48 -25.01 13.00
CA ASP A 50 10.20 -26.11 12.07
C ASP A 50 10.44 -25.71 10.60
N GLY A 51 10.62 -24.42 10.34
CA GLY A 51 10.98 -23.85 9.04
C GLY A 51 9.89 -24.01 7.99
N ARG A 52 8.66 -24.32 8.42
CA ARG A 52 7.47 -24.54 7.58
C ARG A 52 6.55 -23.33 7.55
N THR A 53 6.53 -22.55 8.63
CA THR A 53 5.76 -21.30 8.75
C THR A 53 6.71 -20.11 8.82
N PHE A 54 6.24 -18.97 8.33
CA PHE A 54 6.99 -17.72 8.50
C PHE A 54 6.89 -17.30 9.97
N PRO A 55 8.00 -16.90 10.64
CA PRO A 55 7.98 -16.58 12.06
C PRO A 55 6.94 -15.50 12.40
N GLU A 56 5.96 -15.84 13.22
CA GLU A 56 4.80 -14.97 13.47
C GLU A 56 5.15 -13.79 14.38
N TRP A 57 6.11 -13.96 15.29
CA TRP A 57 6.62 -12.85 16.11
C TRP A 57 7.24 -11.73 15.25
N VAL A 58 7.81 -12.07 14.08
CA VAL A 58 8.35 -11.06 13.14
C VAL A 58 7.22 -10.25 12.52
N LEU A 59 6.09 -10.90 12.19
CA LEU A 59 4.89 -10.23 11.70
C LEU A 59 4.28 -9.34 12.78
N PHE A 60 4.23 -9.82 14.02
CA PHE A 60 3.75 -9.05 15.17
C PHE A 60 4.59 -7.79 15.39
N ILE A 61 5.92 -7.94 15.47
CA ILE A 61 6.84 -6.79 15.60
C ILE A 61 6.68 -5.84 14.41
N GLY A 62 6.54 -6.37 13.19
CA GLY A 62 6.29 -5.55 12.00
C GLY A 62 5.03 -4.70 12.13
N GLY A 63 3.93 -5.25 12.63
CA GLY A 63 2.70 -4.51 12.90
C GLY A 63 2.89 -3.42 13.97
N ILE A 64 3.56 -3.74 15.08
CA ILE A 64 3.85 -2.76 16.15
C ILE A 64 4.75 -1.63 15.67
N VAL A 65 5.80 -1.93 14.89
CA VAL A 65 6.69 -0.92 14.30
C VAL A 65 5.92 0.03 13.38
N GLU A 66 4.98 -0.49 12.58
CA GLU A 66 4.12 0.34 11.73
C GLU A 66 3.20 1.25 12.55
N ILE A 67 2.61 0.75 13.63
CA ILE A 67 1.80 1.54 14.58
C ILE A 67 2.64 2.67 15.19
N VAL A 68 3.87 2.38 15.63
CA VAL A 68 4.76 3.39 16.24
C VAL A 68 5.18 4.45 15.21
N ALA A 69 5.57 4.03 14.01
CA ALA A 69 5.93 4.93 12.92
C ALA A 69 4.75 5.81 12.47
N ALA A 70 3.56 5.22 12.34
CA ALA A 70 2.32 5.93 12.07
C ALA A 70 1.98 6.91 13.19
N GLY A 71 2.11 6.50 14.44
CA GLY A 71 1.86 7.34 15.62
C GLY A 71 2.76 8.56 15.65
N ALA A 72 4.05 8.40 15.33
CA ALA A 72 4.98 9.52 15.25
C ALA A 72 4.57 10.54 14.19
N GLY A 73 4.21 10.08 12.98
CA GLY A 73 3.75 10.96 11.91
C GLY A 73 2.43 11.66 12.24
N LEU A 74 1.48 10.95 12.86
CA LEU A 74 0.20 11.51 13.28
C LEU A 74 0.37 12.54 14.39
N ALA A 75 1.21 12.26 15.40
CA ALA A 75 1.50 13.20 16.48
C ALA A 75 2.14 14.49 15.95
N LEU A 76 3.07 14.39 14.99
CA LEU A 76 3.64 15.56 14.32
C LEU A 76 2.56 16.36 13.56
N ALA A 77 1.72 15.67 12.80
CA ALA A 77 0.66 16.31 12.03
C ALA A 77 -0.34 17.06 12.93
N LEU A 78 -0.83 16.41 13.99
CA LEU A 78 -1.77 16.99 14.95
C LEU A 78 -1.11 18.11 15.77
N GLY A 79 0.17 17.96 16.14
CA GLY A 79 0.98 19.00 16.77
C GLY A 79 0.94 20.32 16.01
N VAL A 80 1.11 20.25 14.68
CA VAL A 80 1.07 21.42 13.80
C VAL A 80 -0.36 21.91 13.56
N GLN A 81 -1.32 21.01 13.33
CA GLN A 81 -2.68 21.40 12.93
C GLN A 81 -3.54 21.94 14.08
N ILE A 82 -3.40 21.37 15.28
CA ILE A 82 -4.27 21.68 16.42
C ILE A 82 -3.59 22.66 17.37
N PHE A 83 -2.30 22.45 17.62
CA PHE A 83 -1.57 23.18 18.65
C PHE A 83 -0.67 24.27 18.08
N GLU A 84 -0.66 24.45 16.75
CA GLU A 84 0.23 25.37 16.02
C GLU A 84 1.71 25.23 16.44
N SER A 85 2.08 24.03 16.89
CA SER A 85 3.38 23.75 17.48
C SER A 85 4.24 23.03 16.45
N HIS A 86 5.30 23.69 16.00
CA HIS A 86 6.24 23.13 15.05
C HIS A 86 7.68 23.32 15.53
N SER A 87 8.34 22.22 15.86
CA SER A 87 9.74 22.18 16.26
C SER A 87 10.56 21.33 15.28
N PRO A 88 11.62 21.88 14.66
CA PRO A 88 12.46 21.12 13.72
C PRO A 88 13.11 19.89 14.36
N ALA A 89 13.47 19.98 15.66
CA ALA A 89 14.04 18.86 16.39
C ALA A 89 13.05 17.71 16.54
N VAL A 90 11.79 18.03 16.90
CA VAL A 90 10.71 17.04 17.05
C VAL A 90 10.37 16.42 15.69
N SER A 91 10.29 17.22 14.62
CA SER A 91 10.08 16.71 13.26
C SER A 91 11.21 15.78 12.81
N LYS A 92 12.47 16.08 13.14
CA LYS A 92 13.61 15.19 12.83
C LYS A 92 13.53 13.87 13.58
N ILE A 93 13.22 13.89 14.87
CA ILE A 93 13.07 12.66 15.68
C ILE A 93 11.92 11.82 15.13
N GLY A 94 10.76 12.43 14.89
CA GLY A 94 9.61 11.72 14.33
C GLY A 94 9.91 11.15 12.95
N LEU A 95 10.69 11.86 12.11
CA LEU A 95 11.17 11.33 10.83
C LEU A 95 12.03 10.07 10.99
N VAL A 96 12.96 10.05 11.94
CA VAL A 96 13.78 8.86 12.23
C VAL A 96 12.89 7.68 12.67
N VAL A 97 11.88 7.94 13.50
CA VAL A 97 10.91 6.92 13.90
C VAL A 97 10.09 6.44 12.70
N MET A 98 9.63 7.34 11.83
CA MET A 98 8.87 6.97 10.61
C MET A 98 9.69 6.08 9.66
N LEU A 99 11.01 6.26 9.58
CA LEU A 99 11.88 5.39 8.78
C LEU A 99 11.88 3.93 9.25
N SER A 100 11.52 3.65 10.51
CA SER A 100 11.40 2.26 10.97
C SER A 100 10.29 1.48 10.26
N ALA A 101 9.27 2.15 9.70
CA ALA A 101 8.20 1.49 8.93
C ALA A 101 8.69 0.72 7.70
N TRP A 102 9.91 1.02 7.21
CA TRP A 102 10.54 0.24 6.14
C TRP A 102 10.81 -1.21 6.57
N PHE A 103 10.99 -1.49 7.86
CA PHE A 103 11.05 -2.86 8.38
C PHE A 103 9.75 -3.62 8.08
N THR A 104 8.60 -3.03 8.42
CA THR A 104 7.28 -3.61 8.15
C THR A 104 7.09 -3.87 6.65
N PHE A 105 7.51 -2.93 5.81
CA PHE A 105 7.47 -3.11 4.37
C PHE A 105 8.28 -4.31 3.89
N ILE A 106 9.52 -4.45 4.34
CA ILE A 106 10.38 -5.58 3.98
C ILE A 106 9.71 -6.90 4.38
N VAL A 107 9.20 -6.97 5.60
CA VAL A 107 8.57 -8.18 6.15
C VAL A 107 7.30 -8.56 5.38
N PHE A 108 6.33 -7.65 5.26
CA PHE A 108 5.00 -7.97 4.73
C PHE A 108 4.94 -7.96 3.20
N THR A 109 5.77 -7.16 2.52
CA THR A 109 5.77 -7.10 1.05
C THR A 109 6.68 -8.12 0.40
N PHE A 110 7.85 -8.39 1.00
CA PHE A 110 8.85 -9.26 0.38
C PHE A 110 9.04 -10.56 1.14
N ALA A 111 9.41 -10.48 2.43
CA ALA A 111 9.91 -11.64 3.16
C ALA A 111 8.83 -12.72 3.33
N LYS A 112 7.65 -12.35 3.84
CA LYS A 112 6.55 -13.29 4.07
C LYS A 112 6.04 -13.88 2.75
N PRO A 113 5.66 -13.11 1.72
CA PRO A 113 5.16 -13.69 0.47
C PRO A 113 6.20 -14.56 -0.24
N ALA A 114 7.48 -14.17 -0.22
CA ALA A 114 8.55 -14.96 -0.81
C ALA A 114 8.77 -16.28 -0.06
N PHE A 115 8.77 -16.25 1.28
CA PHE A 115 8.90 -17.44 2.12
C PHE A 115 7.73 -18.40 1.88
N ASP A 116 6.49 -17.91 1.99
CA ASP A 116 5.30 -18.74 1.78
C ASP A 116 5.31 -19.38 0.39
N SER A 117 5.76 -18.64 -0.64
CA SER A 117 5.83 -19.13 -2.01
C SER A 117 6.97 -20.14 -2.27
N ASP A 118 8.07 -20.04 -1.52
CA ASP A 118 9.20 -20.97 -1.59
C ASP A 118 8.81 -22.33 -0.98
N LYS A 119 8.12 -22.31 0.17
CA LYS A 119 7.72 -23.50 0.93
C LYS A 119 6.56 -24.31 0.32
N LEU A 120 5.98 -23.86 -0.78
CA LEU A 120 4.92 -24.59 -1.48
C LEU A 120 5.50 -25.69 -2.38
N ASP A 121 5.08 -26.93 -2.12
CA ASP A 121 5.37 -28.09 -2.97
C ASP A 121 4.36 -28.27 -4.12
N PHE A 122 3.19 -27.63 -4.01
CA PHE A 122 2.12 -27.68 -5.01
C PHE A 122 1.42 -26.32 -5.11
N SER A 123 0.77 -26.08 -6.25
CA SER A 123 -0.03 -24.85 -6.43
C SER A 123 -1.27 -24.88 -5.53
N PRO A 124 -1.52 -23.83 -4.73
CA PRO A 124 -2.75 -23.69 -3.97
C PRO A 124 -4.00 -23.61 -4.85
N HIS A 125 -3.85 -23.23 -6.13
CA HIS A 125 -4.95 -23.13 -7.08
C HIS A 125 -4.90 -24.28 -8.10
N PRO A 126 -5.97 -25.09 -8.25
CA PRO A 126 -5.94 -26.34 -9.02
C PRO A 126 -5.71 -26.14 -10.52
N SER A 127 -6.09 -24.99 -11.07
CA SER A 127 -5.90 -24.68 -12.50
C SER A 127 -4.55 -24.02 -12.82
N LEU A 128 -3.73 -23.72 -11.82
CA LEU A 128 -2.42 -23.10 -12.01
C LEU A 128 -1.33 -24.12 -11.68
N THR A 129 -0.27 -24.13 -12.48
CA THR A 129 0.98 -24.82 -12.12
C THR A 129 1.68 -24.08 -10.98
N LEU A 130 2.56 -24.76 -10.25
CA LEU A 130 3.35 -24.15 -9.17
C LEU A 130 4.14 -22.93 -9.67
N ASP A 131 4.76 -23.02 -10.86
CA ASP A 131 5.52 -21.91 -11.43
C ASP A 131 4.65 -20.71 -11.80
N GLN A 132 3.43 -20.95 -12.30
CA GLN A 132 2.47 -19.88 -12.56
C GLN A 132 2.00 -19.20 -11.28
N TRP A 133 1.78 -19.97 -10.21
CA TRP A 133 1.47 -19.43 -8.89
C TRP A 133 2.61 -18.57 -8.34
N ARG A 134 3.85 -19.08 -8.37
CA ARG A 134 5.06 -18.35 -7.95
C ARG A 134 5.26 -17.07 -8.78
N GLY A 135 4.99 -17.13 -10.08
CA GLY A 135 4.97 -15.96 -10.97
C GLY A 135 3.91 -14.94 -10.54
N ALA A 136 2.69 -15.38 -10.21
CA ALA A 136 1.64 -14.51 -9.70
C ALA A 136 2.04 -13.84 -8.37
N VAL A 137 2.65 -14.59 -7.43
CA VAL A 137 3.16 -14.04 -6.17
C VAL A 137 4.25 -13.01 -6.43
N THR A 138 5.19 -13.29 -7.32
CA THR A 138 6.28 -12.36 -7.69
C THR A 138 5.71 -11.05 -8.24
N LEU A 139 4.69 -11.11 -9.10
CA LEU A 139 3.99 -9.93 -9.57
C LEU A 139 3.24 -9.22 -8.43
N GLY A 140 2.64 -9.96 -7.50
CA GLY A 140 2.06 -9.42 -6.27
C GLY A 140 3.06 -8.60 -5.46
N ILE A 141 4.28 -9.13 -5.25
CA ILE A 141 5.39 -8.43 -4.59
C ILE A 141 5.72 -7.12 -5.30
N PHE A 142 5.83 -7.11 -6.64
CA PHE A 142 6.06 -5.87 -7.40
C PHE A 142 4.91 -4.87 -7.26
N GLY A 143 3.67 -5.36 -7.25
CA GLY A 143 2.49 -4.53 -7.00
C GLY A 143 2.52 -3.88 -5.63
N SER A 144 2.68 -4.71 -4.59
CA SER A 144 2.82 -4.30 -3.19
C SER A 144 3.95 -3.29 -3.02
N ALA A 145 5.09 -3.54 -3.67
CA ALA A 145 6.22 -2.62 -3.65
C ALA A 145 5.84 -1.23 -4.17
N GLY A 146 5.08 -1.14 -5.27
CA GLY A 146 4.58 0.13 -5.80
C GLY A 146 3.64 0.86 -4.82
N TYR A 147 2.62 0.15 -4.30
CA TYR A 147 1.63 0.73 -3.37
C TYR A 147 2.25 1.17 -2.04
N SER A 148 3.03 0.30 -1.41
CA SER A 148 3.64 0.58 -0.11
C SER A 148 4.77 1.60 -0.22
N ALA A 149 5.56 1.61 -1.32
CA ALA A 149 6.52 2.69 -1.55
C ALA A 149 5.83 4.04 -1.76
N ALA A 150 4.62 4.07 -2.34
CA ALA A 150 3.83 5.30 -2.43
C ALA A 150 3.33 5.75 -1.05
N MET A 151 2.84 4.83 -0.22
CA MET A 151 2.36 5.12 1.14
C MET A 151 3.48 5.52 2.10
N LEU A 152 4.46 4.65 2.33
CA LEU A 152 5.58 4.92 3.22
C LEU A 152 6.46 6.06 2.71
N GLY A 153 6.75 6.04 1.40
CA GLY A 153 7.49 7.11 0.76
C GLY A 153 6.76 8.44 0.85
N GLY A 154 5.43 8.46 0.77
CA GLY A 154 4.60 9.65 1.00
C GLY A 154 4.68 10.16 2.44
N GLN A 155 4.52 9.27 3.43
CA GLN A 155 4.64 9.64 4.84
C GLN A 155 6.02 10.26 5.15
N VAL A 156 7.10 9.58 4.75
CA VAL A 156 8.47 10.05 4.95
C VAL A 156 8.72 11.35 4.17
N PHE A 157 8.18 11.48 2.96
CA PHE A 157 8.28 12.71 2.17
C PHE A 157 7.68 13.91 2.89
N PHE A 158 6.46 13.79 3.43
CA PHE A 158 5.81 14.89 4.14
C PHE A 158 6.50 15.18 5.48
N GLY A 159 6.94 14.16 6.21
CA GLY A 159 7.75 14.34 7.42
C GLY A 159 9.05 15.08 7.16
N TRP A 160 9.76 14.71 6.08
CA TRP A 160 10.97 15.38 5.62
C TRP A 160 10.72 16.83 5.22
N GLN A 161 9.64 17.08 4.46
CA GLN A 161 9.26 18.45 4.09
C GLN A 161 8.96 19.30 5.33
N LEU A 162 8.23 18.76 6.30
CA LEU A 162 7.92 19.45 7.55
C LEU A 162 9.21 19.89 8.27
N TRP A 163 10.13 18.93 8.46
CA TRP A 163 11.43 19.20 9.07
C TRP A 163 12.21 20.30 8.34
N ARG A 164 12.28 20.25 7.02
CA ARG A 164 12.99 21.24 6.19
C ARG A 164 12.32 22.62 6.21
N ILE A 165 10.99 22.67 6.26
CA ILE A 165 10.28 23.93 6.46
C ILE A 165 10.62 24.52 7.83
N GLY A 166 10.72 23.69 8.86
CA GLY A 166 11.11 24.11 10.22
C GLY A 166 12.51 24.73 10.27
N LEU A 167 13.42 24.29 9.39
CA LEU A 167 14.76 24.88 9.23
C LEU A 167 14.79 26.16 8.36
N GLY A 168 13.63 26.62 7.85
CA GLY A 168 13.55 27.74 6.91
C GLY A 168 13.97 27.39 5.48
N GLU A 169 14.19 26.12 5.17
CA GLU A 169 14.73 25.65 3.88
C GLU A 169 13.63 25.23 2.89
N GLY A 170 12.38 25.58 3.14
CA GLY A 170 11.24 25.21 2.29
C GLY A 170 11.33 25.71 0.85
N ALA A 171 12.08 26.78 0.60
CA ALA A 171 12.32 27.34 -0.73
C ALA A 171 13.21 26.47 -1.64
N THR A 172 13.86 25.42 -1.09
CA THR A 172 14.73 24.53 -1.87
C THR A 172 13.98 23.61 -2.84
N TYR A 173 12.65 23.48 -2.71
CA TYR A 173 11.83 22.66 -3.60
C TYR A 173 11.31 23.46 -4.79
N ASN A 174 12.00 23.35 -5.92
CA ASN A 174 11.59 23.99 -7.18
C ASN A 174 10.64 23.09 -8.01
N LYS A 175 10.09 23.65 -9.09
CA LYS A 175 9.21 22.92 -10.01
C LYS A 175 9.86 21.66 -10.62
N GLN A 176 11.18 21.70 -10.86
CA GLN A 176 11.94 20.56 -11.38
C GLN A 176 11.97 19.39 -10.38
N TYR A 177 12.12 19.68 -9.09
CA TYR A 177 12.08 18.68 -8.03
C TYR A 177 10.72 17.97 -8.01
N HIS A 178 9.63 18.73 -8.04
CA HIS A 178 8.28 18.17 -8.08
C HIS A 178 7.99 17.39 -9.37
N ALA A 179 8.48 17.84 -10.53
CA ALA A 179 8.38 17.10 -11.78
C ALA A 179 9.08 15.74 -11.70
N SER A 180 10.28 15.72 -11.10
CA SER A 180 11.05 14.48 -10.93
C SER A 180 10.36 13.52 -9.95
N ARG A 181 9.73 14.06 -8.90
CA ARG A 181 8.90 13.27 -7.97
C ARG A 181 7.61 12.76 -8.63
N LEU A 182 6.99 13.54 -9.50
CA LEU A 182 5.84 13.09 -10.29
C LEU A 182 6.20 11.88 -11.14
N ILE A 183 7.34 11.91 -11.84
CA ILE A 183 7.88 10.77 -12.58
C ILE A 183 8.05 9.55 -11.65
N TYR A 184 8.66 9.75 -10.48
CA TYR A 184 8.86 8.67 -9.51
C TYR A 184 7.54 8.00 -9.07
N TYR A 185 6.54 8.77 -8.62
CA TYR A 185 5.26 8.20 -8.18
C TYR A 185 4.45 7.62 -9.34
N SER A 186 4.54 8.21 -10.54
CA SER A 186 3.96 7.63 -11.75
C SER A 186 4.63 6.32 -12.15
N ALA A 187 5.95 6.18 -11.97
CA ALA A 187 6.65 4.93 -12.22
C ALA A 187 6.19 3.83 -11.25
N LEU A 188 6.07 4.13 -9.96
CA LEU A 188 5.54 3.19 -8.96
C LEU A 188 4.12 2.72 -9.33
N ALA A 189 3.25 3.64 -9.74
CA ALA A 189 1.91 3.30 -10.21
C ALA A 189 1.94 2.48 -11.49
N GLY A 190 2.83 2.80 -12.44
CA GLY A 190 3.02 2.01 -13.65
C GLY A 190 3.40 0.56 -13.34
N VAL A 191 4.35 0.35 -12.43
CA VAL A 191 4.74 -1.00 -11.96
C VAL A 191 3.56 -1.71 -11.31
N ALA A 192 2.83 -1.04 -10.41
CA ALA A 192 1.66 -1.63 -9.75
C ALA A 192 0.56 -2.01 -10.75
N GLY A 193 0.26 -1.13 -11.72
CA GLY A 193 -0.73 -1.39 -12.75
C GLY A 193 -0.32 -2.51 -13.72
N LEU A 194 0.96 -2.57 -14.11
CA LEU A 194 1.51 -3.66 -14.92
C LEU A 194 1.43 -4.99 -14.20
N ALA A 195 1.79 -5.04 -12.92
CA ALA A 195 1.65 -6.23 -12.10
C ALA A 195 0.18 -6.68 -12.00
N GLN A 196 -0.73 -5.77 -11.66
CA GLN A 196 -2.16 -6.06 -11.55
C GLN A 196 -2.73 -6.62 -12.87
N MET A 197 -2.39 -5.97 -13.99
CA MET A 197 -2.82 -6.39 -15.31
C MET A 197 -2.26 -7.77 -15.67
N ALA A 198 -0.97 -8.00 -15.44
CA ALA A 198 -0.31 -9.27 -15.78
C ALA A 198 -0.89 -10.45 -15.00
N ILE A 199 -1.14 -10.30 -13.70
CA ILE A 199 -1.77 -11.37 -12.92
C ILE A 199 -3.23 -11.55 -13.37
N GLY A 200 -3.95 -10.46 -13.65
CA GLY A 200 -5.31 -10.53 -14.21
C GLY A 200 -5.37 -11.34 -15.51
N ILE A 201 -4.44 -11.12 -16.44
CA ILE A 201 -4.32 -11.86 -17.70
C ILE A 201 -4.01 -13.33 -17.42
N LEU A 202 -3.01 -13.61 -16.56
CA LEU A 202 -2.62 -14.98 -16.21
C LEU A 202 -3.82 -15.78 -15.68
N VAL A 203 -4.57 -15.21 -14.74
CA VAL A 203 -5.72 -15.89 -14.15
C VAL A 203 -6.87 -16.01 -15.15
N ARG A 204 -7.13 -14.98 -15.94
CA ARG A 204 -8.15 -15.01 -16.99
C ARG A 204 -7.89 -16.12 -18.00
N ASP A 205 -6.65 -16.27 -18.44
CA ASP A 205 -6.27 -17.24 -19.48
C ASP A 205 -6.25 -18.69 -18.96
N LYS A 206 -5.92 -18.89 -17.69
CA LYS A 206 -5.74 -20.24 -17.11
C LYS A 206 -6.95 -20.74 -16.32
N VAL A 207 -7.72 -19.84 -15.73
CA VAL A 207 -8.88 -20.16 -14.88
C VAL A 207 -10.19 -19.79 -15.57
N GLY A 208 -10.20 -18.69 -16.33
CA GLY A 208 -11.37 -18.15 -17.00
C GLY A 208 -11.73 -16.75 -16.51
N ASP A 209 -12.62 -16.06 -17.24
CA ASP A 209 -12.98 -14.65 -16.99
C ASP A 209 -14.16 -14.47 -16.02
N GLY A 210 -14.73 -15.58 -15.54
CA GLY A 210 -15.88 -15.59 -14.65
C GLY A 210 -15.56 -15.18 -13.21
N ARG A 211 -16.61 -15.01 -12.40
CA ARG A 211 -16.45 -14.82 -10.96
C ARG A 211 -15.81 -16.07 -10.33
N LEU A 212 -14.66 -15.91 -9.70
CA LEU A 212 -14.02 -16.95 -8.91
C LEU A 212 -14.71 -17.07 -7.54
N GLY A 213 -14.85 -18.32 -7.07
CA GLY A 213 -15.32 -18.60 -5.71
C GLY A 213 -14.28 -18.21 -4.66
N ALA A 214 -14.69 -18.09 -3.39
CA ALA A 214 -13.78 -17.71 -2.30
C ALA A 214 -12.56 -18.64 -2.17
N LEU A 215 -12.76 -19.95 -2.40
CA LEU A 215 -11.70 -20.98 -2.35
C LEU A 215 -10.88 -21.09 -3.65
N MET A 216 -11.36 -20.48 -4.74
CA MET A 216 -10.72 -20.49 -6.06
C MET A 216 -10.09 -19.12 -6.37
N ARG A 217 -9.96 -18.24 -5.37
CA ARG A 217 -9.33 -16.93 -5.56
C ARG A 217 -7.83 -17.10 -5.69
N VAL A 218 -7.22 -16.29 -6.54
CA VAL A 218 -5.75 -16.14 -6.56
C VAL A 218 -5.40 -14.98 -5.65
N ALA A 219 -4.76 -15.28 -4.52
CA ALA A 219 -4.32 -14.31 -3.53
C ALA A 219 -2.82 -14.03 -3.75
N ALA A 220 -2.52 -12.92 -4.42
CA ALA A 220 -1.16 -12.41 -4.62
C ALA A 220 -1.11 -10.96 -4.10
N PRO A 221 -0.99 -10.76 -2.78
CA PRO A 221 -1.10 -9.45 -2.14
C PRO A 221 -0.28 -8.37 -2.88
N PRO A 222 -0.88 -7.19 -3.15
CA PRO A 222 -2.15 -6.71 -2.61
C PRO A 222 -3.35 -7.18 -3.45
N PHE A 223 -3.13 -7.93 -4.53
CA PHE A 223 -4.16 -8.33 -5.46
C PHE A 223 -4.85 -9.61 -5.01
N PHE A 224 -6.15 -9.51 -4.80
CA PHE A 224 -7.01 -10.66 -4.57
C PHE A 224 -7.95 -10.80 -5.76
N ILE A 225 -7.73 -11.83 -6.55
CA ILE A 225 -8.39 -11.96 -7.85
C ILE A 225 -9.66 -12.76 -7.69
N ILE A 226 -10.79 -12.05 -7.78
CA ILE A 226 -12.14 -12.62 -7.79
C ILE A 226 -12.75 -12.48 -9.19
N TYR A 227 -12.48 -11.37 -9.86
CA TYR A 227 -12.91 -11.08 -11.21
C TYR A 227 -11.68 -10.74 -12.06
N PRO A 228 -11.12 -11.71 -12.80
CA PRO A 228 -9.88 -11.50 -13.57
C PRO A 228 -9.97 -10.33 -14.56
N GLY A 229 -11.05 -10.23 -15.34
CA GLY A 229 -11.28 -9.12 -16.26
C GLY A 229 -11.33 -7.74 -15.59
N LEU A 230 -11.85 -7.63 -14.36
CA LEU A 230 -11.82 -6.39 -13.60
C LEU A 230 -10.39 -6.02 -13.16
N ASN A 231 -9.55 -7.01 -12.80
CA ASN A 231 -8.14 -6.75 -12.50
C ASN A 231 -7.36 -6.30 -13.74
N VAL A 232 -7.61 -6.90 -14.91
CA VAL A 232 -7.03 -6.42 -16.17
C VAL A 232 -7.42 -4.96 -16.43
N THR A 233 -8.70 -4.66 -16.26
CA THR A 233 -9.25 -3.30 -16.50
C THR A 233 -8.71 -2.28 -15.49
N GLY A 234 -8.65 -2.65 -14.20
CA GLY A 234 -8.08 -1.82 -13.15
C GLY A 234 -6.58 -1.54 -13.37
N GLY A 235 -5.81 -2.55 -13.74
CA GLY A 235 -4.40 -2.42 -14.09
C GLY A 235 -4.19 -1.49 -15.29
N LEU A 236 -4.96 -1.65 -16.37
CA LEU A 236 -4.93 -0.76 -17.53
C LEU A 236 -5.25 0.70 -17.17
N LEU A 237 -6.25 0.92 -16.31
CA LEU A 237 -6.61 2.26 -15.85
C LEU A 237 -5.46 2.92 -15.07
N VAL A 238 -4.81 2.17 -14.17
CA VAL A 238 -3.64 2.67 -13.42
C VAL A 238 -2.46 2.96 -14.35
N ILE A 239 -2.20 2.10 -15.34
CA ILE A 239 -1.15 2.33 -16.35
C ILE A 239 -1.44 3.61 -17.14
N ALA A 240 -2.69 3.81 -17.59
CA ALA A 240 -3.07 5.02 -18.32
C ALA A 240 -2.88 6.30 -17.46
N ALA A 241 -3.24 6.25 -16.18
CA ALA A 241 -3.02 7.35 -15.25
C ALA A 241 -1.53 7.61 -14.96
N ALA A 242 -0.72 6.55 -14.86
CA ALA A 242 0.73 6.64 -14.73
C ALA A 242 1.35 7.32 -15.95
N VAL A 243 0.99 6.89 -17.16
CA VAL A 243 1.45 7.51 -18.43
C VAL A 243 1.06 8.98 -18.49
N ALA A 244 -0.18 9.33 -18.11
CA ALA A 244 -0.60 10.72 -18.02
C ALA A 244 0.29 11.53 -17.06
N GLY A 245 0.68 10.97 -15.92
CA GLY A 245 1.61 11.60 -14.98
C GLY A 245 3.00 11.84 -15.56
N PHE A 246 3.57 10.87 -16.29
CA PHE A 246 4.83 11.07 -17.03
C PHE A 246 4.72 12.21 -18.04
N VAL A 247 3.68 12.21 -18.86
CA VAL A 247 3.44 13.26 -19.87
C VAL A 247 3.35 14.63 -19.20
N ARG A 248 2.62 14.73 -18.08
CA ARG A 248 2.48 15.99 -17.34
C ARG A 248 3.79 16.46 -16.72
N ALA A 249 4.61 15.57 -16.18
CA ALA A 249 5.94 15.92 -15.65
C ALA A 249 6.88 16.48 -16.71
N LEU A 250 6.75 16.01 -17.96
CA LEU A 250 7.55 16.48 -19.09
C LEU A 250 7.05 17.81 -19.65
N ILE A 251 5.73 17.97 -19.84
CA ILE A 251 5.14 19.17 -20.43
C ILE A 251 5.08 20.34 -19.44
N ARG A 252 4.88 20.07 -18.15
CA ARG A 252 4.83 21.07 -17.05
C ARG A 252 3.80 22.18 -17.26
N HIS A 253 2.74 21.87 -17.98
CA HIS A 253 1.68 22.82 -18.26
C HIS A 253 0.64 22.84 -17.14
N ALA A 254 0.30 24.04 -16.67
CA ALA A 254 -0.65 24.23 -15.56
C ALA A 254 -2.11 23.90 -15.93
N GLY A 255 -2.44 23.87 -17.22
CA GLY A 255 -3.76 23.46 -17.71
C GLY A 255 -4.04 21.96 -17.46
N GLY A 256 -5.30 21.64 -17.16
CA GLY A 256 -5.76 20.26 -17.00
C GLY A 256 -5.46 19.62 -15.64
N ARG A 257 -4.95 20.38 -14.65
CA ARG A 257 -4.71 19.87 -13.28
C ARG A 257 -5.96 19.24 -12.64
N VAL A 258 -7.12 19.89 -12.80
CA VAL A 258 -8.40 19.37 -12.30
C VAL A 258 -8.74 18.05 -12.97
N THR A 259 -8.61 17.97 -14.30
CA THR A 259 -8.86 16.74 -15.06
C THR A 259 -7.92 15.61 -14.63
N PHE A 260 -6.65 15.91 -14.39
CA PHE A 260 -5.67 14.94 -13.88
C PHE A 260 -6.02 14.47 -12.47
N GLY A 261 -6.44 15.39 -11.59
CA GLY A 261 -6.97 15.07 -10.27
C GLY A 261 -8.19 14.15 -10.33
N LEU A 262 -9.15 14.45 -11.20
CA LEU A 262 -10.35 13.63 -11.41
C LEU A 262 -10.02 12.24 -11.97
N LEU A 263 -9.03 12.12 -12.86
CA LEU A 263 -8.55 10.83 -13.35
C LEU A 263 -8.04 9.96 -12.19
N TRP A 264 -7.19 10.49 -11.32
CA TRP A 264 -6.68 9.75 -10.17
C TRP A 264 -7.74 9.48 -9.10
N ALA A 265 -8.70 10.38 -8.91
CA ALA A 265 -9.87 10.11 -8.08
C ALA A 265 -10.70 8.95 -8.65
N ALA A 266 -10.91 8.91 -9.97
CA ALA A 266 -11.60 7.81 -10.63
C ALA A 266 -10.81 6.49 -10.50
N VAL A 267 -9.48 6.52 -10.71
CA VAL A 267 -8.59 5.37 -10.48
C VAL A 267 -8.75 4.84 -9.07
N TRP A 268 -8.69 5.73 -8.07
CA TRP A 268 -8.85 5.37 -6.66
C TRP A 268 -10.20 4.72 -6.37
N VAL A 269 -11.30 5.34 -6.80
CA VAL A 269 -12.65 4.80 -6.62
C VAL A 269 -12.79 3.43 -7.27
N VAL A 270 -12.32 3.28 -8.52
CA VAL A 270 -12.38 2.00 -9.24
C VAL A 270 -11.55 0.94 -8.51
N GLN A 271 -10.35 1.26 -8.04
CA GLN A 271 -9.50 0.33 -7.31
C GLN A 271 -10.12 -0.10 -5.98
N ILE A 272 -10.74 0.81 -5.22
CA ILE A 272 -11.48 0.43 -4.00
C ILE A 272 -12.67 -0.47 -4.31
N LEU A 273 -13.45 -0.13 -5.35
CA LEU A 273 -14.60 -0.96 -5.73
C LEU A 273 -14.15 -2.36 -6.18
N PHE A 274 -13.03 -2.46 -6.90
CA PHE A 274 -12.54 -3.71 -7.47
C PHE A 274 -11.75 -4.56 -6.49
N MET A 275 -11.00 -3.95 -5.58
CA MET A 275 -10.15 -4.66 -4.62
C MET A 275 -10.79 -4.77 -3.24
N GLY A 276 -11.49 -3.75 -2.76
CA GLY A 276 -12.12 -3.74 -1.42
C GLY A 276 -13.56 -4.28 -1.42
N VAL A 277 -14.44 -3.79 -2.30
CA VAL A 277 -15.86 -4.19 -2.26
C VAL A 277 -16.09 -5.61 -2.77
N THR A 278 -15.34 -6.05 -3.78
CA THR A 278 -15.41 -7.44 -4.26
C THR A 278 -15.04 -8.45 -3.17
N GLN A 279 -14.09 -8.09 -2.30
CA GLN A 279 -13.69 -8.88 -1.13
C GLN A 279 -14.82 -8.96 -0.08
N LEU A 280 -15.51 -7.86 0.22
CA LEU A 280 -16.72 -7.88 1.06
C LEU A 280 -17.80 -8.82 0.49
N GLY A 281 -17.88 -8.97 -0.83
CA GLY A 281 -18.75 -9.94 -1.50
C GLY A 281 -18.40 -11.42 -1.25
N LEU A 282 -17.25 -11.72 -0.65
CA LEU A 282 -16.84 -13.05 -0.17
C LEU A 282 -17.17 -13.29 1.31
N TRP A 283 -17.54 -12.23 2.06
CA TRP A 283 -17.86 -12.29 3.50
C TRP A 283 -18.90 -13.37 3.82
N SER A 284 -19.91 -13.54 2.97
CA SER A 284 -21.02 -14.46 3.24
C SER A 284 -20.68 -15.94 3.11
N LYS A 285 -19.50 -16.30 2.59
CA LYS A 285 -19.17 -17.67 2.19
C LYS A 285 -17.99 -18.32 2.94
N GLY A 286 -17.32 -17.59 3.84
CA GLY A 286 -16.23 -18.12 4.67
C GLY A 286 -16.64 -18.42 6.11
N GLY A 287 -15.82 -19.18 6.85
CA GLY A 287 -15.86 -19.27 8.31
C GLY A 287 -15.40 -17.96 8.98
N PRO A 288 -15.52 -17.82 10.32
CA PRO A 288 -15.21 -16.59 11.05
C PRO A 288 -13.81 -16.02 10.76
N LEU A 289 -12.77 -16.86 10.80
CA LEU A 289 -11.38 -16.48 10.51
C LEU A 289 -11.20 -15.98 9.06
N ALA A 290 -11.73 -16.72 8.08
CA ALA A 290 -11.67 -16.33 6.67
C ALA A 290 -12.42 -15.00 6.39
N ARG A 291 -13.43 -14.65 7.21
CA ARG A 291 -14.11 -13.35 7.13
C ARG A 291 -13.23 -12.25 7.72
N GLN A 292 -12.59 -12.47 8.85
CA GLN A 292 -11.70 -11.49 9.48
C GLN A 292 -10.53 -11.12 8.56
N GLU A 293 -9.91 -12.10 7.90
CA GLU A 293 -8.83 -11.86 6.94
C GLU A 293 -9.26 -10.96 5.78
N VAL A 294 -10.42 -11.26 5.18
CA VAL A 294 -11.00 -10.51 4.05
C VAL A 294 -11.31 -9.06 4.43
N VAL A 295 -11.76 -8.81 5.65
CA VAL A 295 -12.06 -7.45 6.14
C VAL A 295 -10.80 -6.64 6.35
N ALA A 296 -9.81 -7.28 6.96
CA ALA A 296 -8.52 -6.69 7.24
C ALA A 296 -7.77 -6.35 5.94
N GLU A 297 -7.78 -7.27 4.96
CA GLU A 297 -7.21 -7.03 3.63
C GLU A 297 -7.93 -5.89 2.89
N ALA A 298 -9.26 -5.86 2.90
CA ALA A 298 -10.05 -4.81 2.27
C ALA A 298 -9.81 -3.43 2.91
N GLY A 299 -9.65 -3.37 4.23
CA GLY A 299 -9.38 -2.15 4.98
C GLY A 299 -8.03 -1.52 4.61
N GLY A 300 -6.98 -2.34 4.50
CA GLY A 300 -5.65 -1.87 4.13
C GLY A 300 -5.55 -1.33 2.70
N LEU A 301 -6.24 -2.00 1.77
CA LEU A 301 -6.26 -1.63 0.35
C LEU A 301 -6.73 -0.20 0.09
N VAL A 302 -7.62 0.34 0.93
CA VAL A 302 -8.07 1.74 0.83
C VAL A 302 -6.91 2.73 1.00
N GLY A 303 -6.08 2.52 2.03
CA GLY A 303 -4.94 3.39 2.34
C GLY A 303 -3.84 3.30 1.29
N LEU A 304 -3.52 2.08 0.86
CA LEU A 304 -2.54 1.81 -0.19
C LEU A 304 -2.94 2.45 -1.52
N THR A 305 -4.18 2.23 -1.97
CA THR A 305 -4.67 2.77 -3.25
C THR A 305 -4.83 4.30 -3.21
N LEU A 306 -5.22 4.87 -2.07
CA LEU A 306 -5.28 6.33 -1.92
C LEU A 306 -3.89 6.95 -2.04
N SER A 307 -2.90 6.36 -1.36
CA SER A 307 -1.52 6.83 -1.38
C SER A 307 -0.96 6.85 -2.80
N LEU A 308 -1.23 5.80 -3.58
CA LEU A 308 -0.83 5.72 -4.98
C LEU A 308 -1.47 6.82 -5.85
N SER A 309 -2.72 7.18 -5.56
CA SER A 309 -3.48 8.17 -6.35
C SER A 309 -3.21 9.63 -5.96
N VAL A 310 -2.96 9.89 -4.68
CA VAL A 310 -2.78 11.26 -4.19
C VAL A 310 -1.37 11.79 -4.45
N MET A 311 -0.33 10.95 -4.42
CA MET A 311 1.03 11.45 -4.63
C MET A 311 1.26 12.07 -6.02
N PRO A 312 0.85 11.44 -7.14
CA PRO A 312 0.98 12.05 -8.46
C PRO A 312 0.22 13.37 -8.57
N THR A 313 -1.02 13.44 -8.07
CA THR A 313 -1.83 14.67 -8.13
C THR A 313 -1.25 15.79 -7.28
N TYR A 314 -0.73 15.46 -6.10
CA TYR A 314 0.00 16.41 -5.25
C TYR A 314 1.25 16.94 -5.95
N MET A 315 2.06 16.09 -6.57
CA MET A 315 3.28 16.53 -7.27
C MET A 315 2.97 17.42 -8.47
N ASP A 316 1.92 17.10 -9.24
CA ASP A 316 1.46 17.91 -10.37
C ASP A 316 0.90 19.29 -9.96
N ALA A 317 0.28 19.37 -8.78
CA ALA A 317 -0.16 20.65 -8.22
C ALA A 317 1.04 21.57 -7.86
N MET A 318 2.19 20.97 -7.55
CA MET A 318 3.41 21.67 -7.14
C MET A 318 4.39 21.96 -8.31
N THR A 319 4.20 21.39 -9.49
CA THR A 319 4.93 21.71 -10.73
C THR A 319 4.36 22.92 -11.46
#